data_AF-A0A3D2ULN3-F1
#
_entry.id   AF-A0A3D2ULN3-F1
#
_cell.length_a   1.000
_cell.length_b   1.000
_cell.length_c   1.000
_cell.angle_alpha   90.00
_cell.angle_beta   90.00
_cell.angle_gamma   90.00
#
_symmetry.space_group_name_H-M   'P 1'
#
loop_
_entity.id
_entity.type
_entity.pdbx_description
1 polymer ?
#
loop_
_entity_poly.entity_id
_entity_poly.type
_entity_poly.pdbx_seq_one_letter_code
_entity_poly.pdbx_strand_id
1 'polypeptide(L)'
;MELLLGIFSAFGLSASAGLNAYIPLLVVGTISHYFPGIINLAEPFDLLANPWILILLGVLVIIEMVADKVPAVNHANDLIQTFIRPAAGAVAFA
;
A
#
# COMPACT_ATOMS: atom_id res chain seq x y z
N MET A 1 -5.28 20.78 -12.89
CA MET A 1 -5.00 21.32 -11.55
C MET A 1 -5.42 20.35 -10.46
N GLU A 2 -6.67 19.87 -10.43
CA GLU A 2 -7.17 18.92 -9.41
C GLU A 2 -6.50 17.55 -9.47
N LEU A 3 -6.20 17.04 -10.67
CA LEU A 3 -5.55 15.74 -10.88
C LEU A 3 -4.12 15.71 -10.30
N LEU A 4 -3.39 16.82 -10.45
CA LEU A 4 -2.04 16.99 -9.91
C LEU A 4 -2.06 17.03 -8.37
N LEU A 5 -3.01 17.77 -7.79
CA LEU A 5 -3.23 17.82 -6.34
C LEU A 5 -3.69 16.47 -5.77
N GLY A 6 -4.53 15.73 -6.51
CA GLY A 6 -4.94 14.36 -6.17
C GLY A 6 -3.76 13.39 -6.12
N ILE A 7 -2.83 13.49 -7.07
CA ILE A 7 -1.61 12.69 -7.08
C ILE A 7 -0.70 13.06 -5.90
N PHE A 8 -0.42 14.34 -5.68
CA PHE A 8 0.44 14.76 -4.56
C PHE A 8 -0.16 14.48 -3.18
N SER A 9 -1.48 14.55 -3.04
CA SER A 9 -2.17 14.14 -1.81
C SER A 9 -2.16 12.63 -1.62
N ALA A 10 -2.37 11.84 -2.68
CA ALA A 10 -2.20 10.38 -2.62
C ALA A 10 -0.76 9.98 -2.24
N PHE A 11 0.24 10.66 -2.80
CA PHE A 11 1.65 10.46 -2.44
C PHE A 11 1.94 10.92 -1.01
N GLY A 12 1.41 12.06 -0.57
CA GLY A 12 1.58 12.55 0.81
C GLY A 12 0.90 11.65 1.85
N LEU A 13 -0.27 11.10 1.54
CA LEU A 13 -0.99 10.14 2.39
C LEU A 13 -0.30 8.78 2.39
N SER A 14 0.18 8.31 1.23
CA SER A 14 0.99 7.08 1.13
C SER A 14 2.35 7.23 1.82
N ALA A 15 2.94 8.43 1.85
CA ALA A 15 4.20 8.71 2.53
C ALA A 15 4.02 8.83 4.05
N SER A 16 2.90 9.37 4.55
CA SER A 16 2.61 9.44 5.99
C SER A 16 2.13 8.10 6.56
N ALA A 17 1.53 7.24 5.73
CA ALA A 17 1.28 5.84 6.04
C ALA A 17 2.56 4.98 6.16
N GLY A 18 3.73 5.54 5.83
CA GLY A 18 4.97 4.79 5.69
C GLY A 18 5.02 4.03 4.37
N LEU A 19 6.18 3.47 4.04
CA LEU A 19 6.48 2.74 2.81
C LEU A 19 5.66 1.43 2.61
N ASN A 20 4.50 1.30 3.27
CA ASN A 20 3.63 0.14 3.30
C ASN A 20 2.15 0.50 3.16
N ALA A 21 1.67 0.40 1.92
CA ALA A 21 0.29 0.73 1.56
C ALA A 21 -0.74 -0.29 2.10
N TYR A 22 -0.34 -1.44 2.65
CA TYR A 22 -1.28 -2.50 3.03
C TYR A 22 -2.11 -2.16 4.27
N ILE A 23 -1.53 -1.50 5.27
CA ILE A 23 -2.24 -1.12 6.50
C ILE A 23 -3.39 -0.13 6.20
N PRO A 24 -3.17 0.99 5.47
CA PRO A 24 -4.26 1.89 5.09
C PRO A 24 -5.38 1.20 4.30
N LEU A 25 -5.03 0.32 3.35
CA LEU A 25 -6.02 -0.38 2.52
C LEU A 25 -6.85 -1.37 3.35
N LEU A 26 -6.22 -2.08 4.29
CA LEU A 26 -6.92 -2.98 5.20
C LEU A 26 -7.90 -2.21 6.10
N VAL A 27 -7.48 -1.06 6.64
CA VAL A 27 -8.34 -0.22 7.49
C VAL A 27 -9.53 0.32 6.69
N VAL A 28 -9.29 0.90 5.52
CA VAL A 28 -10.36 1.46 4.66
C VAL A 28 -11.33 0.37 4.20
N GLY A 29 -10.81 -0.77 3.74
CA GLY A 29 -11.63 -1.91 3.32
C GLY A 29 -12.45 -2.49 4.47
N THR A 30 -11.87 -2.61 5.67
CA THR A 30 -12.55 -3.12 6.87
C THR A 30 -13.67 -2.17 7.31
N ILE A 31 -13.42 -0.86 7.31
CA ILE A 31 -14.43 0.14 7.64
C ILE A 31 -15.59 0.09 6.65
N SER A 32 -15.29 0.03 5.34
CA SER A 32 -16.32 -0.09 4.31
C SER A 32 -17.14 -1.39 4.42
N HIS A 33 -16.49 -2.51 4.73
CA HIS A 33 -17.15 -3.81 4.85
C HIS A 33 -18.07 -3.90 6.08
N TYR A 34 -17.57 -3.53 7.26
CA TYR A 34 -18.29 -3.72 8.53
C TYR A 34 -19.16 -2.52 8.92
N PHE A 35 -18.88 -1.33 8.38
CA PHE A 35 -19.63 -0.10 8.68
C PHE A 35 -20.11 0.57 7.38
N PRO A 36 -21.05 -0.07 6.66
CA PRO A 36 -21.59 0.49 5.42
C PRO A 36 -22.21 1.87 5.67
N GLY A 37 -21.87 2.83 4.82
CA GLY A 37 -22.33 4.22 4.92
C GLY A 37 -21.34 5.20 5.58
N ILE A 38 -20.27 4.71 6.23
CA ILE A 38 -19.17 5.57 6.70
C ILE A 38 -18.23 5.89 5.53
N ILE A 39 -17.83 4.85 4.79
CA ILE A 39 -16.99 4.97 3.60
C ILE A 39 -17.65 4.15 2.50
N ASN A 40 -18.00 4.80 1.39
CA ASN A 40 -18.48 4.13 0.18
C ASN A 40 -17.35 4.15 -0.85
N LEU A 41 -16.88 2.96 -1.24
CA LEU A 41 -15.85 2.83 -2.26
C LEU A 41 -16.51 2.75 -3.63
N ALA A 42 -16.01 3.54 -4.58
CA ALA A 42 -16.43 3.47 -5.97
C ALA A 42 -15.75 2.29 -6.68
N GLU A 43 -16.39 1.73 -7.71
CA GLU A 43 -15.75 0.74 -8.58
C GLU A 43 -14.45 1.30 -9.19
N PRO A 44 -13.36 0.52 -9.28
CA PRO A 44 -13.23 -0.90 -8.91
C PRO A 44 -12.74 -1.12 -7.47
N PHE A 45 -12.68 -0.07 -6.66
CA PHE A 45 -12.12 -0.13 -5.30
C PHE A 45 -13.10 -0.72 -4.28
N ASP A 46 -14.37 -0.87 -4.63
CA ASP A 46 -15.37 -1.62 -3.86
C ASP A 46 -14.92 -3.06 -3.55
N LEU A 47 -14.06 -3.63 -4.41
CA LEU A 47 -13.40 -4.92 -4.18
C LEU A 47 -12.60 -4.97 -2.87
N LEU A 48 -12.09 -3.84 -2.35
CA LEU A 48 -11.39 -3.82 -1.06
C LEU A 48 -12.31 -4.18 0.12
N ALA A 49 -13.63 -3.99 -0.02
CA ALA A 49 -14.60 -4.43 0.97
C ALA A 49 -14.94 -5.93 0.82
N ASN A 50 -14.32 -6.65 -0.11
CA ASN A 50 -14.52 -8.10 -0.24
C ASN A 50 -13.78 -8.85 0.90
N PRO A 51 -14.44 -9.76 1.64
CA PRO A 51 -13.82 -10.52 2.72
C PRO A 51 -12.51 -11.23 2.33
N TRP A 52 -12.42 -11.74 1.09
CA TRP A 52 -11.21 -12.41 0.60
C TRP A 52 -10.05 -11.44 0.39
N ILE A 53 -10.33 -10.21 -0.04
CA ILE A 53 -9.31 -9.16 -0.19
C ILE A 53 -8.87 -8.67 1.19
N LEU A 54 -9.78 -8.54 2.15
CA LEU A 54 -9.43 -8.21 3.53
C LEU A 54 -8.52 -9.27 4.18
N ILE A 55 -8.81 -10.55 3.97
CA ILE A 55 -7.94 -11.64 4.45
C ILE A 55 -6.56 -11.55 3.79
N LEU A 56 -6.51 -11.35 2.46
CA LEU A 56 -5.26 -11.19 1.73
C LEU A 56 -4.44 -10.02 2.27
N LEU A 57 -5.06 -8.85 2.44
CA LEU A 57 -4.43 -7.66 3.02
C LEU A 57 -3.95 -7.90 4.45
N GLY A 58 -4.74 -8.62 5.27
CA GLY A 58 -4.35 -9.02 6.62
C GLY A 58 -3.10 -9.90 6.62
N VAL A 59 -3.02 -10.88 5.71
CA VAL A 59 -1.83 -11.74 5.56
C VAL A 59 -0.62 -10.91 5.11
N LEU A 60 -0.79 -10.01 4.14
CA LEU A 60 0.29 -9.14 3.67
C LEU A 60 0.83 -8.25 4.79
N VAL A 61 -0.04 -7.66 5.63
CA VAL A 61 0.36 -6.89 6.82
C VAL A 61 1.11 -7.76 7.83
N ILE A 62 0.70 -9.02 8.03
CA ILE A 62 1.44 -9.94 8.92
C ILE A 62 2.83 -10.24 8.35
N ILE A 63 2.93 -10.52 7.06
CA ILE A 63 4.21 -10.79 6.37
C ILE A 63 5.13 -9.57 6.49
N GLU A 64 4.60 -8.39 6.24
CA GLU A 64 5.28 -7.11 6.39
C GLU A 64 5.84 -6.94 7.81
N MET A 65 4.99 -7.15 8.82
CA MET A 65 5.39 -7.03 10.22
C MET A 65 6.45 -8.05 10.66
N VAL A 66 6.50 -9.20 9.99
CA VAL A 66 7.56 -10.20 10.19
C VAL A 66 8.83 -9.79 9.43
N ALA A 67 8.70 -9.30 8.19
CA ALA A 67 9.81 -8.87 7.35
C ALA A 67 10.59 -7.69 7.97
N ASP A 68 9.89 -6.69 8.51
CA ASP A 68 10.48 -5.55 9.23
C ASP A 68 11.25 -5.98 10.49
N LYS A 69 10.91 -7.14 11.06
CA LYS A 69 11.58 -7.68 12.26
C LYS A 69 12.72 -8.64 11.95
N VAL A 70 12.94 -9.02 10.69
CA VAL A 70 14.03 -9.92 10.29
C VAL A 70 15.10 -9.12 9.53
N PRO A 71 16.09 -8.53 10.24
CA PRO A 71 17.11 -7.66 9.65
C PRO A 71 17.92 -8.29 8.51
N ALA A 72 18.03 -9.63 8.46
CA ALA A 72 18.70 -10.34 7.38
C ALA A 72 17.97 -10.29 6.02
N VAL A 73 16.63 -10.26 6.04
CA VAL A 73 15.81 -10.13 4.82
C VAL A 73 15.84 -8.68 4.34
N ASN A 74 15.81 -7.72 5.26
CA ASN A 74 15.93 -6.30 4.93
C ASN A 74 17.27 -5.97 4.27
N HIS A 75 18.40 -6.50 4.77
CA HIS A 75 19.69 -6.30 4.13
C HIS A 75 19.82 -6.95 2.74
N ALA A 76 19.25 -8.14 2.53
CA ALA A 76 19.26 -8.77 1.21
C ALA A 76 18.41 -7.98 0.20
N ASN A 77 17.24 -7.50 0.62
CA ASN A 77 16.34 -6.69 -0.18
C ASN A 77 16.93 -5.30 -0.50
N ASP A 78 17.57 -4.64 0.48
CA ASP A 78 18.24 -3.35 0.28
C ASP A 78 19.43 -3.46 -0.69
N LEU A 79 20.18 -4.57 -0.63
CA LEU A 79 21.29 -4.82 -1.55
C LEU A 79 20.79 -5.00 -2.98
N ILE A 80 19.69 -5.73 -3.18
CA ILE A 80 19.08 -5.94 -4.48
C ILE A 80 18.46 -4.63 -5.01
N GLN A 81 17.73 -3.90 -4.17
CA GLN A 81 17.08 -2.65 -4.56
C GLN A 81 18.05 -1.49 -4.81
N THR A 82 19.27 -1.53 -4.29
CA THR A 82 20.32 -0.55 -4.61
C THR A 82 20.65 -0.53 -6.10
N PHE A 83 20.54 -1.66 -6.80
CA PHE A 83 20.79 -1.77 -8.24
C PHE A 83 19.53 -1.61 -9.09
N ILE A 84 18.37 -2.03 -8.56
CA ILE A 84 17.10 -2.01 -9.30
C ILE A 84 16.42 -0.63 -9.24
N ARG A 85 16.50 0.09 -8.12
CA ARG A 85 15.86 1.42 -7.97
C ARG A 85 16.39 2.48 -8.95
N PRO A 86 17.70 2.59 -9.23
CA PRO A 86 18.20 3.53 -10.23
C PRO A 86 17.67 3.21 -11.64
N ALA A 87 17.54 1.93 -11.99
CA ALA A 87 17.03 1.49 -13.28
C ALA A 87 15.51 1.71 -13.41
N ALA A 88 14.74 1.41 -12.36
CA ALA A 88 13.31 1.69 -12.32
C ALA A 88 13.00 3.20 -12.33
N GLY A 89 13.82 4.01 -11.67
CA GLY A 89 13.75 5.48 -11.74
C GLY A 89 14.04 6.02 -13.14
N ALA A 90 14.99 5.44 -13.88
CA ALA A 90 15.27 5.82 -15.25
C ALA A 90 14.12 5.44 -16.23
N VAL A 91 13.44 4.32 -15.99
CA VAL A 91 12.32 3.85 -16.83
C VAL A 91 11.02 4.59 -16.52
N ALA A 92 10.78 4.98 -15.27
CA ALA A 92 9.60 5.75 -14.90
C ALA A 92 9.62 7.22 -15.38
N PHE A 93 10.79 7.71 -15.83
CA PHE A 93 11.02 9.08 -16.29
C PHE A 93 11.43 9.18 -17.77
N ALA A 94 11.38 8.07 -18.52
CA ALA A 94 11.48 8.05 -19.98
C ALA A 94 10.07 8.02 -20.60
#